data_AF-A0A4Q3VR99-F1
#
_entry.id   AF-A0A4Q3VR99-F1
#
_cell.length_a   1.000
_cell.length_b   1.000
_cell.length_c   1.000
_cell.angle_alpha   90.00
_cell.angle_beta   90.00
_cell.angle_gamma   90.00
#
_symmetry.space_group_name_H-M   'P 1'
#
loop_
_entity.id
_entity.type
_entity.pdbx_description
1 polymer ?
#
loop_
_entity_poly.entity_id
_entity_poly.type
_entity_poly.pdbx_seq_one_letter_code
_entity_poly.pdbx_strand_id
1 'polypeptide(L)'
;MKLALSRKEFAEAVAAAQAAASARTSINILQHLLLEADDHLRITGCDGEMFVVRELPAMVTEPGAICLHAKTLNDIVSTLPDGQLSIETYPDSNTALLKQGASES
;
A
#
# COMPACT_ATOMS: atom_id res chain seq x y z
N MET A 1 -10.33 -3.86 -6.12
CA MET A 1 -9.57 -2.60 -6.01
C MET A 1 -8.57 -2.54 -7.15
N LYS A 2 -8.54 -1.44 -7.90
CA LYS A 2 -7.62 -1.23 -9.01
C LYS A 2 -7.26 0.24 -9.12
N LEU A 3 -5.97 0.56 -9.10
CA LEU A 3 -5.48 1.93 -9.08
C LEU A 3 -4.07 2.04 -9.68
N ALA A 4 -3.68 3.24 -10.09
CA ALA A 4 -2.32 3.57 -10.50
C ALA A 4 -1.82 4.86 -9.84
N LEU A 5 -0.53 4.89 -9.49
CA LEU A 5 0.08 6.00 -8.75
C LEU A 5 1.59 6.10 -8.99
N SER A 6 2.21 7.15 -8.46
CA SER A 6 3.68 7.28 -8.43
C SER A 6 4.28 6.23 -7.49
N ARG A 7 5.18 5.39 -8.00
CA ARG A 7 5.90 4.42 -7.16
C ARG A 7 6.71 5.11 -6.05
N LYS A 8 7.31 6.27 -6.34
CA LYS A 8 8.13 7.01 -5.38
C LYS A 8 7.28 7.49 -4.20
N GLU A 9 6.16 8.14 -4.46
CA GLU A 9 5.25 8.64 -3.43
C GLU A 9 4.65 7.47 -2.63
N PHE A 10 4.33 6.36 -3.32
CA PHE A 10 3.86 5.14 -2.67
C PHE A 10 4.90 4.58 -1.69
N ALA A 11 6.17 4.47 -2.11
CA ALA A 11 7.25 3.96 -1.29
C ALA A 11 7.45 4.81 -0.02
N GLU A 12 7.44 6.13 -0.17
CA GLU A 12 7.56 7.07 0.95
C GLU A 12 6.38 6.94 1.93
N ALA A 13 5.16 6.81 1.41
CA ALA A 13 3.96 6.63 2.21
C ALA A 13 3.94 5.28 2.96
N VAL A 14 4.31 4.18 2.28
CA VAL A 14 4.43 2.84 2.86
C VAL A 14 5.49 2.82 3.96
N ALA A 15 6.66 3.41 3.74
CA ALA A 15 7.72 3.46 4.75
C ALA A 15 7.28 4.24 6.00
N ALA A 16 6.59 5.37 5.81
CA ALA A 16 6.07 6.17 6.92
C ALA A 16 4.97 5.43 7.72
N ALA A 17 4.04 4.77 7.04
CA ALA A 17 2.99 3.99 7.69
C ALA A 17 3.56 2.73 8.37
N GLN A 18 4.54 2.05 7.75
CA GLN A 18 5.23 0.91 8.35
C GLN A 18 5.92 1.28 9.66
N ALA A 19 6.52 2.48 9.77
CA ALA A 19 7.17 2.90 11.01
C ALA A 19 6.21 2.95 12.22
N ALA A 20 4.91 3.12 11.98
CA ALA A 20 3.86 3.06 12.99
C ALA A 20 3.25 1.67 13.17
N ALA A 21 3.45 0.75 12.21
CA ALA A 21 3.05 -0.64 12.34
C ALA A 21 4.05 -1.36 13.26
N SER A 22 3.57 -1.96 14.34
CA SER A 22 4.48 -2.50 15.35
C SER A 22 5.00 -3.89 14.97
N ALA A 23 6.27 -3.93 14.59
CA ALA A 23 7.00 -5.16 14.27
C ALA A 23 7.33 -6.03 15.50
N ARG A 24 7.07 -5.54 16.73
CA ARG A 24 7.40 -6.22 17.99
C ARG A 24 6.18 -6.75 18.76
N THR A 25 4.96 -6.60 18.23
CA THR A 25 3.77 -7.12 18.93
C THR A 25 3.58 -8.62 18.69
N SER A 26 2.95 -9.29 19.66
CA SER A 26 2.40 -10.65 19.50
C SER A 26 1.07 -10.66 18.71
N ILE A 27 0.53 -9.50 18.35
CA ILE A 27 -0.73 -9.31 17.64
C ILE A 27 -0.42 -9.14 16.14
N ASN A 28 -0.51 -10.24 15.39
CA ASN A 28 -0.12 -10.29 13.98
C ASN A 28 -0.82 -9.25 13.07
N ILE A 29 -2.07 -8.88 13.34
CA ILE A 29 -2.79 -7.92 12.48
C ILE A 29 -2.17 -6.52 12.49
N LEU A 30 -1.47 -6.13 13.56
CA LEU A 30 -0.78 -4.84 13.68
C LEU A 30 0.52 -4.77 12.86
N GLN A 31 0.92 -5.88 12.24
CA GLN A 31 2.04 -5.92 11.30
C GLN A 31 1.61 -5.61 9.86
N HIS A 32 0.33 -5.32 9.64
CA HIS A 32 -0.24 -5.02 8.33
C HIS A 32 -0.51 -3.51 8.19
N LEU A 33 -0.48 -3.04 6.94
CA LEU A 33 -0.99 -1.74 6.54
C LEU A 33 -2.35 -1.93 5.89
N LEU A 34 -3.30 -1.07 6.26
CA LEU A 34 -4.58 -0.94 5.58
C LEU A 34 -4.41 0.04 4.41
N LEU A 35 -4.68 -0.44 3.20
CA LEU A 35 -4.75 0.37 1.98
C LEU A 35 -6.22 0.51 1.59
N GLU A 36 -6.68 1.75 1.46
CA GLU A 36 -8.05 2.09 1.06
C GLU A 36 -7.99 3.00 -0.15
N ALA A 37 -8.65 2.59 -1.24
CA ALA A 37 -8.72 3.35 -2.47
C ALA A 37 -10.16 3.75 -2.75
N ASP A 38 -10.39 5.05 -2.85
CA ASP A 38 -11.65 5.65 -3.29
C ASP A 38 -11.35 6.75 -4.31
N ASP A 39 -11.40 8.03 -3.94
CA ASP A 39 -10.91 9.14 -4.80
C ASP A 39 -9.37 9.27 -4.78
N HIS A 40 -8.75 8.82 -3.69
CA HIS A 40 -7.31 8.80 -3.47
C HIS A 40 -6.92 7.50 -2.75
N LEU A 41 -5.62 7.23 -2.66
CA LEU A 41 -5.12 6.13 -1.86
C LEU A 41 -4.83 6.62 -0.44
N ARG A 42 -5.40 5.95 0.55
CA ARG A 42 -5.11 6.13 1.97
C ARG A 42 -4.38 4.89 2.51
N ILE A 43 -3.28 5.10 3.22
CA ILE A 43 -2.47 4.05 3.84
C ILE A 43 -2.44 4.30 5.34
N THR A 44 -2.87 3.31 6.11
CA THR A 44 -2.89 3.37 7.58
C THR A 44 -2.02 2.28 8.19
N GLY A 45 -1.11 2.66 9.09
CA GLY A 45 -0.37 1.75 9.97
C GLY A 45 -0.61 2.10 11.43
N CYS A 46 -0.72 1.11 12.31
CA CYS A 46 -0.99 1.32 13.73
C CYS A 46 -0.35 0.25 14.62
N ASP A 47 -0.20 0.58 15.91
CA ASP A 47 0.35 -0.31 16.94
C ASP A 47 -0.66 -0.67 18.04
N GLY A 48 -1.92 -0.27 17.87
CA GLY A 48 -3.01 -0.48 18.84
C GLY A 48 -3.24 0.71 19.78
N GLU A 49 -2.31 1.67 19.83
CA GLU A 49 -2.43 2.89 20.63
C GLU A 49 -2.43 4.14 19.75
N MET A 50 -1.55 4.17 18.75
CA MET A 50 -1.41 5.25 17.78
C MET A 50 -1.53 4.73 16.35
N PHE A 51 -1.85 5.64 15.43
CA PHE A 51 -1.90 5.35 14.01
C PHE A 51 -1.29 6.47 13.19
N VAL A 52 -0.71 6.10 12.04
CA VAL A 52 -0.25 7.03 11.01
C VAL A 52 -1.08 6.82 9.77
N VAL A 53 -1.56 7.93 9.20
CA VAL A 53 -2.27 7.97 7.92
C VAL A 53 -1.43 8.71 6.90
N ARG A 54 -1.36 8.16 5.69
CA ARG A 54 -0.84 8.83 4.51
C ARG A 54 -1.89 8.82 3.42
N GLU A 55 -2.10 9.96 2.80
CA GLU A 55 -3.00 10.13 1.67
C GLU A 55 -2.16 10.59 0.48
N LEU A 56 -2.37 9.97 -0.67
CA LEU A 56 -1.62 10.26 -1.87
C LEU A 56 -2.51 10.17 -3.11
N PRO A 57 -2.26 11.01 -4.12
CA PRO A 57 -3.03 10.98 -5.36
C PRO A 57 -2.85 9.62 -6.05
N ALA A 58 -3.97 9.04 -6.47
CA ALA A 58 -3.99 7.81 -7.24
C ALA A 58 -5.12 7.89 -8.27
N MET A 59 -4.89 7.35 -9.45
CA MET A 59 -5.95 7.13 -10.43
C MET A 59 -6.66 5.82 -10.06
N VAL A 60 -7.76 5.91 -9.33
CA VAL A 60 -8.55 4.75 -8.90
C VAL A 60 -9.60 4.45 -9.96
N THR A 61 -9.56 3.24 -10.53
CA THR A 61 -10.58 2.78 -11.49
C THR A 61 -11.58 1.84 -10.83
N GLU A 62 -11.17 1.15 -9.77
CA GLU A 62 -12.06 0.32 -8.95
C GLU A 62 -11.74 0.56 -7.47
N PRO A 63 -12.67 1.17 -6.71
CA PRO A 63 -12.51 1.34 -5.28
C PRO A 63 -12.33 0.02 -4.52
N GLY A 64 -11.85 0.11 -3.28
CA GLY A 64 -11.79 -1.02 -2.36
C GLY A 64 -10.67 -0.89 -1.35
N ALA A 65 -10.48 -1.94 -0.56
CA ALA A 65 -9.48 -1.95 0.49
C ALA A 65 -8.80 -3.32 0.60
N ILE A 66 -7.55 -3.32 1.10
CA ILE A 66 -6.80 -4.53 1.40
C ILE A 66 -5.81 -4.30 2.55
N CYS A 67 -5.58 -5.34 3.36
CA CYS A 67 -4.54 -5.35 4.39
C CYS A 67 -3.34 -6.16 3.92
N LEU A 68 -2.18 -5.52 3.82
CA LEU A 68 -0.93 -6.15 3.36
C LEU A 68 0.13 -6.08 4.46
N HIS A 69 0.94 -7.13 4.57
CA HIS A 69 2.02 -7.16 5.56
C HIS A 69 3.03 -6.03 5.30
N ALA A 70 3.24 -5.17 6.29
CA ALA A 70 3.92 -3.89 6.13
C ALA A 70 5.35 -4.06 5.62
N LYS A 71 6.11 -4.95 6.27
CA LYS A 71 7.50 -5.25 5.89
C LYS A 71 7.61 -5.80 4.47
N THR A 72 6.75 -6.76 4.13
CA THR A 72 6.78 -7.39 2.80
C THR A 72 6.45 -6.37 1.71
N LEU A 73 5.43 -5.54 1.94
CA LEU A 73 5.07 -4.49 0.99
C LEU A 73 6.21 -3.48 0.81
N ASN A 74 6.81 -3.01 1.90
CA ASN A 74 7.92 -2.07 1.85
C ASN A 74 9.14 -2.65 1.14
N ASP A 75 9.51 -3.90 1.44
CA ASP A 75 10.64 -4.59 0.81
C ASP A 75 10.40 -4.72 -0.71
N ILE A 76 9.19 -5.10 -1.15
CA ILE A 76 8.84 -5.19 -2.58
C ILE A 76 8.92 -3.81 -3.24
N VAL A 77 8.20 -2.82 -2.72
CA VAL A 77 8.06 -1.51 -3.35
C VAL A 77 9.41 -0.80 -3.45
N SER A 78 10.29 -0.98 -2.45
CA SER A 78 11.64 -0.39 -2.44
C SER A 78 12.56 -0.95 -3.53
N THR A 79 12.29 -2.17 -4.01
CA THR A 79 13.09 -2.80 -5.09
C THR A 79 12.60 -2.48 -6.50
N LEU A 80 11.38 -1.93 -6.63
CA LEU A 80 10.83 -1.56 -7.92
C LEU A 80 11.55 -0.30 -8.46
N PRO A 81 11.91 -0.24 -9.74
CA PRO A 81 12.41 0.97 -10.38
C PRO A 81 11.38 2.10 -10.30
N ASP A 82 11.82 3.36 -10.38
CA ASP A 82 10.91 4.50 -10.39
C ASP A 82 9.97 4.52 -11.62
N GLY A 83 8.82 5.17 -11.47
CA GLY A 83 7.80 5.29 -12.51
C GLY A 83 6.39 5.11 -11.98
N GLN A 84 5.45 4.86 -12.89
CA GLN A 84 4.06 4.57 -12.56
C GLN A 84 3.91 3.12 -12.08
N LEU A 85 3.26 2.95 -10.93
CA LEU A 85 2.91 1.67 -10.33
C LEU A 85 1.40 1.47 -10.43
N SER A 86 0.99 0.29 -10.87
CA SER A 86 -0.41 -0.16 -10.84
C SER A 86 -0.60 -1.25 -9.80
N ILE A 87 -1.69 -1.17 -9.04
CA ILE A 87 -2.08 -2.14 -8.01
C ILE A 87 -3.47 -2.66 -8.34
N GLU A 88 -3.62 -3.99 -8.31
CA GLU A 88 -4.88 -4.69 -8.58
C GLU A 88 -5.09 -5.77 -7.51
N THR A 89 -6.29 -5.88 -6.96
CA THR A 89 -6.67 -6.93 -6.01
C THR A 89 -7.70 -7.87 -6.59
N TYR A 90 -7.64 -9.12 -6.18
CA TYR A 90 -8.59 -10.15 -6.61
C TYR A 90 -9.66 -10.37 -5.53
N PRO A 91 -10.97 -10.32 -5.87
CA PRO A 91 -12.07 -10.38 -4.88
C PRO A 91 -12.02 -11.59 -3.95
N ASP A 92 -11.57 -12.74 -4.44
CA ASP A 92 -11.60 -14.02 -3.72
C ASP A 92 -10.27 -14.37 -3.04
N SER A 93 -9.30 -13.44 -2.99
CA SER A 93 -8.01 -13.70 -2.36
C SER A 93 -7.46 -12.45 -1.68
N ASN A 94 -6.70 -12.65 -0.60
CA ASN A 94 -5.96 -11.55 0.03
C ASN A 94 -4.65 -11.26 -0.72
N THR A 95 -4.72 -11.16 -2.05
CA THR A 95 -3.58 -11.00 -2.95
C THR A 95 -3.68 -9.67 -3.67
N ALA A 96 -2.57 -8.93 -3.67
CA ALA A 96 -2.37 -7.76 -4.51
C ALA A 96 -1.32 -8.05 -5.58
N LEU A 97 -1.60 -7.64 -6.81
CA LEU A 97 -0.67 -7.66 -7.93
C LEU A 97 -0.13 -6.25 -8.14
N LEU A 98 1.19 -6.10 -7.97
CA LEU A 98 1.91 -4.86 -8.24
C LEU A 98 2.55 -4.98 -9.62
N LYS A 99 2.19 -4.08 -10.54
CA LYS A 99 2.73 -4.02 -11.91
C LYS A 99 3.38 -2.67 -12.13
N GLN A 100 4.60 -2.69 -12.63
CA GLN A 100 5.22 -1.51 -13.20
C GLN A 100 5.09 -1.58 -14.72
N GLY A 101 4.45 -0.57 -15.31
CA GLY A 101 4.39 -0.42 -16.76
C GLY A 101 5.40 0.63 -17.20
N ALA A 102 6.14 0.35 -18.28
CA ALA A 102 6.43 1.41 -19.22
C ALA A 102 5.08 1.82 -19.80
N SER A 103 4.70 3.09 -19.69
CA SER A 103 3.53 3.59 -20.42
C SER A 103 3.74 3.26 -21.90
N GLU A 104 3.07 2.21 -22.40
CA GLU A 104 2.93 1.99 -23.82
C GLU A 104 2.04 3.12 -24.33
N SER A 105 2.71 4.12 -24.90
CA SER A 105 2.17 5.13 -25.81
C SER A 105 1.67 4.50 -27.10
#